data_AF-A0A2S7I463-F1
#
_entry.id   AF-A0A2S7I463-F1
#
_cell.length_a   1.000
_cell.length_b   1.000
_cell.length_c   1.000
_cell.angle_alpha   90.00
_cell.angle_beta   90.00
_cell.angle_gamma   90.00
#
_symmetry.space_group_name_H-M   'P 1'
#
loop_
_entity.id
_entity.type
_entity.pdbx_description
1 polymer ?
#
loop_
_entity_poly.entity_id
_entity_poly.type
_entity_poly.pdbx_seq_one_letter_code
_entity_poly.pdbx_strand_id
1 'polypeptide(L)'
;MKKLNFLFFLLLLLPEVIFSQESYTSLQTNSGEVKIPGKWQQLNTAEDSGQTYLKNSDNVIIAIAKNPKRAYPFYAKEKSDFENVIAFYKWDADYRESLNSKTQKLKENPKTEYIIWKYNDGKADNVFLFGSSQKDFLNLLVYTNNWTEEQKIKFLENLFEMNKK
;
A
#
# COMPACT_ATOMS: atom_id res chain seq x y z
N MET A 1 -7.77 61.54 30.66
CA MET A 1 -8.23 60.27 30.06
C MET A 1 -7.10 59.69 29.21
N LYS A 2 -6.37 58.70 29.72
CA LYS A 2 -5.41 57.92 28.93
C LYS A 2 -5.69 56.45 29.20
N LYS A 3 -6.46 55.79 28.31
CA LYS A 3 -6.52 54.34 28.26
C LYS A 3 -5.57 53.89 27.17
N LEU A 4 -4.49 53.28 27.62
CA LEU A 4 -3.41 52.73 26.83
C LEU A 4 -3.95 51.50 26.07
N ASN A 5 -3.83 51.53 24.74
CA ASN A 5 -4.18 50.43 23.85
C ASN A 5 -3.24 49.24 24.10
N PHE A 6 -3.57 48.40 25.06
CA PHE A 6 -2.85 47.15 25.37
C PHE A 6 -3.62 45.94 24.83
N LEU A 7 -3.96 45.96 23.54
CA LEU A 7 -4.69 44.84 22.92
C LEU A 7 -4.21 44.48 21.51
N PHE A 8 -3.00 44.90 21.12
CA PHE A 8 -2.44 44.59 19.81
C PHE A 8 -1.30 43.58 19.83
N PHE A 9 -0.90 43.06 21.00
CA PHE A 9 0.26 42.17 21.11
C PHE A 9 -0.06 40.68 21.28
N LEU A 10 -1.35 40.27 21.30
CA LEU A 10 -1.72 38.85 21.47
C LEU A 10 -1.94 38.07 20.16
N LEU A 11 -1.79 38.71 18.99
CA LEU A 11 -2.00 38.07 17.68
C LEU A 11 -0.73 37.49 17.04
N LEU A 12 0.43 37.56 17.72
CA LEU A 12 1.71 37.07 17.20
C LEU A 12 2.15 35.70 17.76
N LEU A 13 1.26 34.99 18.46
CA LEU A 13 1.55 33.65 19.02
C LEU A 13 0.53 32.61 18.56
N LEU A 14 0.08 32.68 17.31
CA LEU A 14 -0.47 31.49 16.69
C LEU A 14 0.72 30.64 16.24
N PRO A 15 0.99 29.47 16.85
CA PRO A 15 1.90 28.53 16.22
C PRO A 15 1.34 28.28 14.82
N GLU A 16 2.18 28.44 13.80
CA GLU A 16 1.91 27.96 12.46
C GLU A 16 1.83 26.43 12.51
N VAL A 17 0.72 25.90 13.05
CA VAL A 17 0.28 24.56 12.76
C VAL A 17 -0.24 24.64 11.34
N ILE A 18 0.69 24.67 10.39
CA ILE A 18 0.41 24.29 9.02
C ILE A 18 -0.04 22.84 9.14
N PHE A 19 -1.35 22.65 9.30
CA PHE A 19 -2.01 21.42 8.92
C PHE A 19 -1.74 21.28 7.43
N SER A 20 -0.57 20.73 7.10
CA SER A 20 -0.35 20.14 5.79
C SER A 20 -1.43 19.07 5.70
N GLN A 21 -2.53 19.36 4.99
CA GLN A 21 -3.43 18.30 4.57
C GLN A 21 -2.53 17.34 3.80
N GLU A 22 -2.26 16.18 4.37
CA GLU A 22 -1.53 15.13 3.68
C GLU A 22 -2.27 14.89 2.37
N SER A 23 -1.67 15.30 1.25
CA SER A 23 -2.28 15.11 -0.05
C SER A 23 -2.28 13.62 -0.34
N TYR A 24 -3.42 13.06 -0.72
CA TYR A 24 -3.53 11.69 -1.18
C TYR A 24 -3.93 11.64 -2.65
N THR A 25 -3.51 10.57 -3.32
CA THR A 25 -4.00 10.17 -4.64
C THR A 25 -5.07 9.10 -4.46
N SER A 26 -6.27 9.31 -5.00
CA SER A 26 -7.30 8.28 -5.05
C SER A 26 -7.19 7.49 -6.35
N LEU A 27 -7.03 6.17 -6.23
CA LEU A 27 -7.03 5.22 -7.34
C LEU A 27 -8.36 4.47 -7.36
N GLN A 28 -9.10 4.55 -8.47
CA GLN A 28 -10.27 3.71 -8.67
C GLN A 28 -9.84 2.35 -9.22
N THR A 29 -10.12 1.29 -8.46
CA THR A 29 -9.93 -0.10 -8.89
C THR A 29 -11.28 -0.72 -9.25
N ASN A 30 -11.26 -1.93 -9.83
CA ASN A 30 -12.48 -2.67 -10.16
C ASN A 30 -13.37 -2.98 -8.93
N SER A 31 -12.81 -3.00 -7.71
CA SER A 31 -13.54 -3.34 -6.48
C SER A 31 -13.70 -2.16 -5.52
N GLY A 32 -13.31 -0.95 -5.94
CA GLY A 32 -13.47 0.27 -5.16
C GLY A 32 -12.24 1.16 -5.15
N GLU A 33 -12.31 2.23 -4.37
CA GLU A 33 -11.24 3.21 -4.25
C GLU A 33 -10.12 2.72 -3.31
N VAL A 34 -8.87 3.03 -3.66
CA VAL A 34 -7.68 2.94 -2.81
C VAL A 34 -7.04 4.32 -2.68
N LYS A 35 -6.79 4.77 -1.46
CA LYS A 35 -6.12 6.04 -1.13
C LYS A 35 -4.63 5.83 -0.94
N ILE A 36 -3.82 6.64 -1.59
CA ILE A 36 -2.37 6.51 -1.60
C ILE A 36 -1.76 7.79 -1.04
N PRO A 37 -0.89 7.74 -0.01
CA PRO A 37 -0.27 8.94 0.54
C PRO A 37 0.68 9.57 -0.49
N GLY A 38 0.55 10.88 -0.70
CA GLY A 38 1.32 11.65 -1.66
C GLY A 38 0.66 11.77 -3.04
N LYS A 39 1.40 12.38 -3.97
CA LYS A 39 0.99 12.58 -5.37
C LYS A 39 1.59 11.48 -6.25
N TRP A 40 0.71 10.78 -6.96
CA TRP A 40 1.08 9.66 -7.83
C TRP A 40 0.44 9.85 -9.21
N GLN A 41 1.24 9.63 -10.25
CA GLN A 41 0.77 9.56 -11.63
C GLN A 41 0.46 8.11 -11.96
N GLN A 42 -0.77 7.82 -12.36
CA GLN A 42 -1.14 6.51 -12.90
C GLN A 42 -0.42 6.27 -14.23
N LEU A 43 0.12 5.06 -14.39
CA LEU A 43 0.74 4.56 -15.61
C LEU A 43 -0.26 3.65 -16.33
N ASN A 44 0.00 2.35 -16.34
CA ASN A 44 -0.84 1.32 -16.95
C ASN A 44 -1.45 0.39 -15.88
N THR A 45 -2.48 -0.35 -16.29
CA THR A 45 -3.07 -1.44 -15.50
C THR A 45 -2.79 -2.75 -16.21
N ALA A 46 -2.28 -3.75 -15.49
CA ALA A 46 -2.08 -5.10 -16.02
C ALA A 46 -3.42 -5.84 -16.06
N GLU A 47 -3.80 -6.35 -17.24
CA GLU A 47 -5.12 -6.98 -17.46
C GLU A 47 -5.31 -8.27 -16.66
N ASP A 48 -4.24 -9.03 -16.45
CA ASP A 48 -4.26 -10.34 -15.80
C ASP A 48 -4.49 -10.26 -14.28
N SER A 49 -3.83 -9.31 -13.62
CA SER A 49 -3.80 -9.16 -12.17
C SER A 49 -4.67 -8.00 -11.67
N GLY A 50 -5.07 -7.10 -12.57
CA GLY A 50 -5.72 -5.84 -12.21
C GLY A 50 -4.80 -4.85 -11.49
N GLN A 51 -3.49 -5.12 -11.42
CA GLN A 51 -2.53 -4.21 -10.78
C GLN A 51 -2.38 -2.95 -11.62
N THR A 52 -2.71 -1.80 -11.03
CA THR A 52 -2.45 -0.49 -11.62
C THR A 52 -1.13 0.05 -11.11
N TYR A 53 -0.21 0.32 -12.03
CA TYR A 53 1.10 0.91 -11.73
C TYR A 53 0.99 2.42 -11.60
N LEU A 54 1.67 2.99 -10.62
CA LEU A 54 1.75 4.43 -10.40
C LEU A 54 3.18 4.84 -10.11
N LYS A 55 3.51 6.10 -10.41
CA LYS A 55 4.84 6.68 -10.24
C LYS A 55 4.77 8.04 -9.55
N ASN A 56 5.69 8.30 -8.62
CA ASN A 56 5.83 9.61 -7.98
C ASN A 56 6.98 10.46 -8.59
N SER A 57 7.17 11.68 -8.08
CA SER A 57 8.24 12.59 -8.53
C SER A 57 9.66 12.05 -8.35
N ASP A 58 9.84 11.14 -7.39
CA ASP A 58 11.13 10.54 -7.04
C ASP A 58 11.41 9.27 -7.87
N ASN A 59 10.61 9.05 -8.92
CA ASN A 59 10.64 7.86 -9.78
C ASN A 59 10.43 6.54 -9.02
N VAL A 60 9.81 6.58 -7.84
CA VAL A 60 9.33 5.37 -7.16
C VAL A 60 8.12 4.86 -7.93
N ILE A 61 8.08 3.56 -8.20
CA ILE A 61 6.95 2.90 -8.82
C ILE A 61 6.30 1.97 -7.79
N ILE A 62 4.98 2.04 -7.71
CA ILE A 62 4.14 1.13 -6.94
C ILE A 62 3.12 0.48 -7.87
N ALA A 63 2.57 -0.65 -7.45
CA ALA A 63 1.41 -1.24 -8.11
C ALA A 63 0.36 -1.65 -7.08
N ILE A 64 -0.91 -1.46 -7.43
CA ILE A 64 -2.03 -1.68 -6.51
C ILE A 64 -3.14 -2.43 -7.23
N ALA A 65 -3.64 -3.49 -6.61
CA ALA A 65 -4.91 -4.11 -6.96
C ALA A 65 -5.77 -4.31 -5.70
N LYS A 66 -7.08 -4.09 -5.85
CA LYS A 66 -8.11 -4.47 -4.89
C LYS A 66 -9.11 -5.36 -5.62
N ASN A 67 -9.06 -6.65 -5.33
CA ASN A 67 -9.78 -7.68 -6.08
C ASN A 67 -10.68 -8.50 -5.15
N PRO A 68 -11.87 -8.92 -5.57
CA PRO A 68 -12.75 -9.72 -4.71
C PRO A 68 -12.10 -11.04 -4.36
N LYS A 69 -12.14 -11.45 -3.09
CA LYS A 69 -11.55 -12.71 -2.62
C LYS A 69 -12.04 -13.91 -3.44
N ARG A 70 -13.34 -13.93 -3.73
CA ARG A 70 -14.02 -14.96 -4.54
C ARG A 70 -13.52 -15.09 -5.99
N ALA A 71 -12.75 -14.13 -6.49
CA ALA A 71 -12.19 -14.20 -7.85
C ALA A 71 -10.97 -15.13 -7.92
N TYR A 72 -10.38 -15.49 -6.77
CA TYR A 72 -9.19 -16.32 -6.71
C TYR A 72 -9.54 -17.80 -6.49
N PRO A 73 -8.89 -18.73 -7.21
CA PRO A 73 -9.20 -20.16 -7.11
C PRO A 73 -8.80 -20.80 -5.78
N PHE A 74 -7.86 -20.18 -5.04
CA PHE A 74 -7.41 -20.66 -3.74
C PHE A 74 -8.31 -20.18 -2.57
N TYR A 75 -9.22 -19.23 -2.82
CA TYR A 75 -10.05 -18.65 -1.78
C TYR A 75 -11.05 -19.66 -1.26
N ALA A 76 -11.15 -19.75 0.06
CA ALA A 76 -12.05 -20.65 0.75
C ALA A 76 -12.85 -19.87 1.81
N LYS A 77 -14.18 -19.90 1.71
CA LYS A 77 -15.07 -19.09 2.56
C LYS A 77 -15.03 -19.53 4.03
N GLU A 78 -14.74 -20.80 4.28
CA GLU A 78 -14.62 -21.41 5.59
C GLU A 78 -13.31 -21.07 6.31
N LYS A 79 -12.30 -20.60 5.58
CA LYS A 79 -11.03 -20.16 6.16
C LYS A 79 -11.15 -18.74 6.69
N SER A 80 -10.39 -18.45 7.74
CA SER A 80 -10.20 -17.08 8.21
C SER A 80 -9.56 -16.21 7.14
N ASP A 81 -9.68 -14.90 7.31
CA ASP A 81 -9.09 -13.93 6.40
C ASP A 81 -7.57 -14.05 6.31
N PHE A 82 -6.90 -14.27 7.45
CA PHE A 82 -5.45 -14.49 7.43
C PHE A 82 -5.04 -15.81 6.77
N GLU A 83 -5.78 -16.90 6.97
CA GLU A 83 -5.51 -18.16 6.26
C GLU A 83 -5.68 -18.01 4.73
N ASN A 84 -6.65 -17.21 4.31
CA ASN A 84 -6.85 -16.85 2.92
C ASN A 84 -5.71 -15.95 2.37
N VAL A 85 -5.15 -15.07 3.18
CA VAL A 85 -3.94 -14.29 2.83
C VAL A 85 -2.70 -15.19 2.73
N ILE A 86 -2.54 -16.18 3.61
CA ILE A 86 -1.47 -17.19 3.50
C ILE A 86 -1.61 -17.96 2.18
N ALA A 87 -2.83 -18.37 1.82
CA ALA A 87 -3.09 -19.05 0.55
C ALA A 87 -2.75 -18.17 -0.65
N PHE A 88 -3.06 -16.86 -0.59
CA PHE A 88 -2.69 -15.92 -1.64
C PHE A 88 -1.16 -15.77 -1.78
N TYR A 89 -0.47 -15.54 -0.67
CA TYR A 89 1.00 -15.47 -0.65
C TYR A 89 1.61 -16.71 -1.29
N LYS A 90 1.16 -17.90 -0.86
CA LYS A 90 1.69 -19.16 -1.40
C LYS A 90 1.43 -19.29 -2.91
N TRP A 91 0.22 -18.97 -3.36
CA TRP A 91 -0.14 -19.08 -4.77
C TRP A 91 0.72 -18.19 -5.69
N ASP A 92 0.96 -16.93 -5.32
CA ASP A 92 1.81 -16.04 -6.13
C ASP A 92 3.31 -16.37 -5.96
N ALA A 93 3.76 -16.70 -4.74
CA ALA A 93 5.15 -17.10 -4.51
C ALA A 93 5.53 -18.36 -5.30
N ASP A 94 4.69 -19.40 -5.28
CA ASP A 94 4.89 -20.63 -6.06
C ASP A 94 4.96 -20.31 -7.58
N TYR A 95 4.13 -19.37 -8.07
CA TYR A 95 4.21 -18.88 -9.46
C TYR A 95 5.53 -18.15 -9.74
N ARG A 96 5.98 -17.24 -8.87
CA ARG A 96 7.26 -16.52 -9.03
C ARG A 96 8.46 -17.47 -9.04
N GLU A 97 8.44 -18.48 -8.18
CA GLU A 97 9.48 -19.52 -8.12
C GLU A 97 9.49 -20.35 -9.41
N SER A 98 8.33 -20.66 -9.99
CA SER A 98 8.25 -21.33 -11.30
C SER A 98 8.88 -20.52 -12.45
N LEU A 99 8.97 -19.20 -12.28
CA LEU A 99 9.66 -18.28 -13.19
C LEU A 99 11.14 -18.05 -12.81
N ASN A 100 11.70 -18.88 -11.93
CA ASN A 100 13.07 -18.79 -11.41
C ASN A 100 13.37 -17.51 -10.59
N SER A 101 12.35 -16.81 -10.10
CA SER A 101 12.55 -15.68 -9.18
C SER A 101 12.87 -16.18 -7.78
N LYS A 102 13.83 -15.53 -7.10
CA LYS A 102 14.09 -15.79 -5.67
C LYS A 102 13.03 -15.09 -4.83
N THR A 103 12.35 -15.81 -3.95
CA THR A 103 11.31 -15.29 -3.05
C THR A 103 11.78 -15.33 -1.59
N GLN A 104 11.23 -14.46 -0.75
CA GLN A 104 11.46 -14.48 0.69
C GLN A 104 10.28 -13.84 1.42
N LYS A 105 9.68 -14.55 2.38
CA LYS A 105 8.76 -13.95 3.35
C LYS A 105 9.55 -13.05 4.32
N LEU A 106 9.12 -11.81 4.46
CA LEU A 106 9.79 -10.82 5.31
C LEU A 106 9.08 -10.67 6.66
N LYS A 107 7.75 -10.60 6.64
CA LYS A 107 6.93 -10.35 7.82
C LYS A 107 5.52 -10.86 7.62
N GLU A 108 4.83 -11.17 8.71
CA GLU A 108 3.38 -11.42 8.70
C GLU A 108 2.75 -10.85 9.97
N ASN A 109 1.47 -10.55 9.89
CA ASN A 109 0.69 -10.10 11.04
C ASN A 109 -0.71 -10.74 11.00
N PRO A 110 -0.95 -11.80 11.80
CA PRO A 110 -2.25 -12.47 11.83
C PRO A 110 -3.39 -11.58 12.33
N LYS A 111 -3.11 -10.60 13.19
CA LYS A 111 -4.13 -9.73 13.80
C LYS A 111 -4.68 -8.70 12.81
N THR A 112 -3.81 -8.19 11.94
CA THR A 112 -4.18 -7.24 10.88
C THR A 112 -4.25 -7.90 9.52
N GLU A 113 -4.10 -9.23 9.47
CA GLU A 113 -4.37 -10.07 8.30
C GLU A 113 -3.55 -9.69 7.06
N TYR A 114 -2.22 -9.57 7.20
CA TYR A 114 -1.32 -9.33 6.07
C TYR A 114 -0.03 -10.16 6.11
N ILE A 115 0.57 -10.34 4.93
CA ILE A 115 1.92 -10.88 4.72
C ILE A 115 2.70 -9.90 3.86
N ILE A 116 3.94 -9.63 4.25
CA ILE A 116 4.94 -8.91 3.46
C ILE A 116 6.01 -9.88 3.02
N TRP A 117 6.29 -9.87 1.73
CA TRP A 117 7.27 -10.74 1.11
C TRP A 117 7.94 -10.04 -0.05
N LYS A 118 9.10 -10.54 -0.46
CA LYS A 118 9.82 -10.02 -1.60
C LYS A 118 10.12 -11.09 -2.63
N TYR A 119 10.31 -10.62 -3.85
CA TYR A 119 10.92 -11.41 -4.91
C TYR A 119 11.93 -10.55 -5.66
N ASN A 120 12.95 -11.20 -6.24
CA ASN A 120 13.90 -10.56 -7.12
C ASN A 120 13.74 -11.15 -8.53
N ASP A 121 13.47 -10.29 -9.50
CA ASP A 121 13.27 -10.62 -10.92
C ASP A 121 14.51 -10.37 -11.78
N GLY A 122 15.67 -10.17 -11.14
CA GLY A 122 16.93 -9.78 -11.78
C GLY A 122 17.09 -8.28 -12.04
N LYS A 123 16.05 -7.46 -11.79
CA LYS A 123 16.08 -6.00 -12.01
C LYS A 123 15.95 -5.21 -10.71
N ALA A 124 15.06 -5.63 -9.82
CA ALA A 124 14.82 -4.95 -8.56
C ALA A 124 14.43 -5.92 -7.44
N ASP A 125 14.71 -5.51 -6.20
CA ASP A 125 14.13 -6.17 -5.03
C ASP A 125 12.71 -5.67 -4.82
N ASN A 126 11.75 -6.44 -5.30
CA ASN A 126 10.34 -6.08 -5.31
C ASN A 126 9.69 -6.53 -4.01
N VAL A 127 8.94 -5.65 -3.35
CA VAL A 127 8.30 -5.96 -2.05
C VAL A 127 6.79 -5.87 -2.19
N PHE A 128 6.12 -6.97 -1.90
CA PHE A 128 4.67 -7.08 -1.85
C PHE A 128 4.15 -7.00 -0.42
N LEU A 129 2.96 -6.43 -0.25
CA LEU A 129 2.07 -6.68 0.89
C LEU A 129 0.76 -7.24 0.33
N PHE A 130 0.43 -8.46 0.76
CA PHE A 130 -0.88 -9.06 0.54
C PHE A 130 -1.67 -8.99 1.83
N GLY A 131 -2.88 -8.46 1.76
CA GLY A 131 -3.72 -8.27 2.94
C GLY A 131 -5.20 -8.44 2.67
N SER A 132 -5.95 -8.70 3.73
CA SER A 132 -7.41 -8.79 3.70
C SER A 132 -8.06 -7.41 3.91
N SER A 133 -9.10 -7.11 3.13
CA SER A 133 -9.96 -5.94 3.34
C SER A 133 -11.41 -6.29 3.02
N GLN A 134 -12.22 -6.52 4.06
CA GLN A 134 -13.62 -6.93 3.93
C GLN A 134 -13.82 -8.14 2.98
N LYS A 135 -14.38 -7.93 1.79
CA LYS A 135 -14.65 -8.95 0.77
C LYS A 135 -13.54 -9.07 -0.29
N ASP A 136 -12.51 -8.23 -0.20
CA ASP A 136 -11.45 -8.07 -1.19
C ASP A 136 -10.07 -8.43 -0.59
N PHE A 137 -9.13 -8.78 -1.46
CA PHE A 137 -7.71 -8.73 -1.15
C PHE A 137 -7.13 -7.41 -1.63
N LEU A 138 -6.23 -6.85 -0.83
CA LEU A 138 -5.31 -5.80 -1.24
C LEU A 138 -3.98 -6.44 -1.64
N ASN A 139 -3.59 -6.25 -2.89
CA ASN A 139 -2.28 -6.61 -3.42
C ASN A 139 -1.52 -5.32 -3.70
N LEU A 140 -0.52 -5.03 -2.86
CA LEU A 140 0.24 -3.80 -2.89
C LEU A 140 1.71 -4.13 -3.18
N LEU A 141 2.32 -3.44 -4.14
CA LEU A 141 3.69 -3.66 -4.59
C LEU A 141 4.47 -2.36 -4.55
N VAL A 142 5.71 -2.43 -4.06
CA VAL A 142 6.74 -1.43 -4.37
C VAL A 142 7.76 -2.04 -5.32
N TYR A 143 7.89 -1.42 -6.50
CA TYR A 143 8.74 -1.86 -7.62
C TYR A 143 9.80 -0.78 -7.90
N THR A 144 10.79 -0.64 -7.02
CA THR A 144 11.87 0.35 -7.21
C THR A 144 13.14 -0.05 -6.47
N ASN A 145 14.29 0.44 -6.94
CA ASN A 145 15.56 0.39 -6.21
C ASN A 145 15.86 1.69 -5.45
N ASN A 146 14.98 2.70 -5.55
CA ASN A 146 15.19 4.01 -4.93
C ASN A 146 14.90 4.02 -3.41
N TRP A 147 14.26 2.97 -2.90
CA TRP A 147 13.94 2.80 -1.48
C TRP A 147 14.65 1.59 -0.90
N THR A 148 15.08 1.70 0.35
CA THR A 148 15.51 0.57 1.16
C THR A 148 14.35 -0.39 1.42
N GLU A 149 14.65 -1.65 1.77
CA GLU A 149 13.62 -2.62 2.13
C GLU A 149 12.73 -2.11 3.28
N GLU A 150 13.32 -1.47 4.29
CA GLU A 150 12.58 -0.88 5.42
C GLU A 150 11.62 0.23 4.97
N GLN A 151 12.05 1.11 4.06
CA GLN A 151 11.18 2.16 3.50
C GLN A 151 10.00 1.55 2.73
N LYS A 152 10.23 0.49 1.94
CA LYS A 152 9.17 -0.23 1.22
C LYS A 152 8.18 -0.86 2.20
N ILE A 153 8.66 -1.55 3.22
CA ILE A 153 7.83 -2.18 4.27
C ILE A 153 6.96 -1.12 4.95
N LYS A 154 7.58 -0.04 5.44
CA LYS A 154 6.86 1.03 6.16
C LYS A 154 5.80 1.70 5.30
N PHE A 155 6.12 1.95 4.02
CA PHE A 155 5.16 2.51 3.08
C PHE A 155 3.96 1.57 2.86
N LEU A 156 4.22 0.28 2.62
CA LEU A 156 3.17 -0.71 2.38
C LEU A 156 2.27 -0.90 3.60
N GLU A 157 2.83 -0.94 4.81
CA GLU A 157 2.05 -1.04 6.05
C GLU A 157 1.13 0.17 6.24
N ASN A 158 1.63 1.38 5.98
CA ASN A 158 0.81 2.59 6.03
C ASN A 158 -0.30 2.56 4.97
N LEU A 159 0.05 2.21 3.72
CA LEU A 159 -0.90 2.10 2.62
C LEU A 159 -1.99 1.06 2.92
N PHE A 160 -1.64 -0.08 3.51
CA PHE A 160 -2.61 -1.08 3.90
C PHE A 160 -3.54 -0.58 5.01
N GLU A 161 -3.01 0.01 6.10
CA GLU A 161 -3.83 0.50 7.21
C GLU A 161 -4.84 1.58 6.77
N MET A 162 -4.45 2.46 5.84
CA MET A 162 -5.34 3.47 5.26
C MET A 162 -6.53 2.87 4.48
N ASN A 163 -6.39 1.64 3.96
CA ASN A 163 -7.32 1.05 2.99
C ASN A 163 -7.95 -0.27 3.43
N LYS A 164 -7.57 -0.81 4.59
CA LYS A 164 -8.08 -2.11 5.05
C LYS A 164 -9.58 -2.10 5.39
N LYS A 165 -10.11 -0.92 5.71
CA LYS A 165 -11.49 -0.75 6.20
C LYS A 165 -12.54 -0.93 5.11
#